data_AF-A0A832Z678-F1
#
_entry.id   AF-A0A832Z678-F1
#
_cell.length_a   1.000
_cell.length_b   1.000
_cell.length_c   1.000
_cell.angle_alpha   90.00
_cell.angle_beta   90.00
_cell.angle_gamma   90.00
#
_symmetry.space_group_name_H-M   'P 1'
#
loop_
_entity.id
_entity.type
_entity.pdbx_description
1 polymer ?
#
loop_
_entity_poly.entity_id
_entity_poly.type
_entity_poly.pdbx_seq_one_letter_code
_entity_poly.pdbx_strand_id
1 'polypeptide(L)'
;MGKRGLVVLVVLVFVVLAYYLYVYSLLSRLYVSGCRLHNVWFDFGKGEIVLGVKIIVCNPASLDVEVDKVYYRVCVEDICTSSTVGEPVFVPANDCASITIPVRFGVGEALELARKYFEG
;
A
#
# COMPACT_ATOMS: atom_id res chain seq x y z
N MET A 1 51.10 -4.08 -6.65
CA MET A 1 50.14 -3.28 -5.84
C MET A 1 50.54 -3.38 -4.37
N GLY A 2 50.81 -2.26 -3.69
CA GLY A 2 51.10 -2.28 -2.25
C GLY A 2 49.85 -2.64 -1.43
N LYS A 3 50.05 -3.12 -0.19
CA LYS A 3 48.95 -3.53 0.73
C LYS A 3 47.81 -2.50 0.82
N ARG A 4 48.13 -1.21 0.74
CA ARG A 4 47.14 -0.11 0.74
C ARG A 4 46.24 -0.09 -0.50
N GLY A 5 46.76 -0.43 -1.67
CA GLY A 5 45.98 -0.51 -2.92
C GLY A 5 45.00 -1.69 -2.93
N LEU A 6 45.37 -2.80 -2.30
CA LEU A 6 44.46 -3.94 -2.10
C LEU A 6 43.30 -3.55 -1.17
N VAL A 7 43.58 -2.87 -0.06
CA VAL A 7 42.55 -2.43 0.89
C VAL A 7 41.56 -1.48 0.23
N VAL A 8 42.04 -0.49 -0.53
CA VAL A 8 41.16 0.45 -1.26
C VAL A 8 40.29 -0.29 -2.27
N LEU A 9 40.85 -1.23 -3.04
CA LEU A 9 40.10 -2.03 -4.00
C LEU A 9 38.98 -2.84 -3.32
N VAL A 10 39.29 -3.49 -2.20
CA VAL A 10 38.31 -4.29 -1.44
C VAL A 10 37.18 -3.39 -0.94
N VAL A 11 37.49 -2.24 -0.34
CA VAL A 11 36.46 -1.28 0.12
C VAL A 11 35.58 -0.83 -1.05
N LEU A 12 36.17 -0.54 -2.20
CA LEU A 12 35.43 -0.10 -3.38
C LEU A 12 34.46 -1.16 -3.90
N VAL A 13 34.89 -2.43 -3.94
CA VAL A 13 34.02 -3.57 -4.28
C VAL A 13 32.86 -3.71 -3.29
N PHE A 14 33.12 -3.59 -1.99
CA PHE A 14 32.07 -3.66 -0.97
C PHE A 14 31.05 -2.52 -1.11
N VAL A 15 31.50 -1.30 -1.41
CA VAL A 15 30.60 -0.15 -1.62
C VAL A 15 29.72 -0.36 -2.84
N VAL A 16 30.28 -0.83 -3.96
CA VAL A 16 29.52 -1.10 -5.19
C VAL A 16 28.49 -2.22 -4.96
N LEU A 17 28.89 -3.29 -4.28
CA LEU A 17 27.99 -4.41 -3.96
C LEU A 17 26.85 -3.95 -3.04
N ALA A 18 27.16 -3.17 -2.00
CA ALA A 18 26.16 -2.63 -1.09
C ALA A 18 25.15 -1.72 -1.82
N TYR A 19 25.64 -0.87 -2.72
CA TYR A 19 24.78 -0.03 -3.55
C TYR A 19 23.88 -0.86 -4.47
N TYR A 20 24.43 -1.88 -5.14
CA TYR A 20 23.66 -2.77 -6.01
C TYR A 20 22.54 -3.49 -5.25
N LEU A 21 22.85 -4.06 -4.08
CA LEU A 21 21.87 -4.72 -3.22
C LEU A 21 20.80 -3.73 -2.72
N TYR A 22 21.18 -2.49 -2.41
CA TYR A 22 20.25 -1.46 -2.00
C TYR A 22 19.26 -1.11 -3.11
N VAL A 23 19.74 -0.85 -4.33
CA VAL A 23 18.90 -0.53 -5.49
C VAL A 23 17.98 -1.70 -5.82
N TYR A 24 18.49 -2.93 -5.83
CA TYR A 24 17.67 -4.13 -6.03
C TYR A 24 16.55 -4.22 -4.98
N SER A 25 16.86 -3.99 -3.70
CA SER A 25 15.87 -4.02 -2.61
C SER A 25 14.78 -2.96 -2.70
N LEU A 26 15.04 -1.84 -3.39
CA LEU A 26 14.04 -0.80 -3.65
C LEU A 26 13.14 -1.18 -4.81
N LEU A 27 13.73 -1.72 -5.88
CA LEU A 27 13.00 -2.10 -7.10
C LEU A 27 12.13 -3.34 -6.92
N SER A 28 12.43 -4.20 -5.93
CA SER A 28 11.62 -5.39 -5.63
C SER A 28 10.45 -5.11 -4.68
N ARG A 29 10.16 -3.85 -4.34
CA ARG A 29 9.05 -3.53 -3.41
C ARG A 29 7.72 -3.49 -4.15
N LEU A 30 6.71 -4.10 -3.53
CA LEU A 30 5.32 -3.89 -3.93
C LEU A 30 5.00 -2.40 -3.89
N TYR A 31 4.23 -1.94 -4.87
CA TYR A 31 3.73 -0.57 -4.89
C TYR A 31 2.26 -0.53 -5.29
N VAL A 32 1.55 0.49 -4.83
CA VAL A 32 0.16 0.73 -5.20
C VAL A 32 0.15 1.60 -6.46
N SER A 33 -0.33 1.05 -7.58
CA SER A 33 -0.40 1.76 -8.86
C SER A 33 -1.68 2.58 -9.02
N GLY A 34 -2.74 2.21 -8.27
CA GLY A 34 -4.01 2.91 -8.34
C GLY A 34 -4.93 2.62 -7.17
N CYS A 35 -5.84 3.56 -6.91
CA CYS A 35 -6.88 3.46 -5.91
C CYS A 35 -8.19 3.98 -6.53
N ARG A 36 -9.26 3.19 -6.46
CA ARG A 36 -10.57 3.57 -7.01
C ARG A 36 -11.69 3.10 -6.10
N LEU A 37 -12.73 3.92 -5.99
CA LEU A 37 -13.97 3.48 -5.35
C LEU A 37 -14.61 2.38 -6.22
N HIS A 38 -14.91 1.24 -5.60
CA HIS A 38 -15.50 0.09 -6.30
C HIS A 38 -17.00 -0.03 -6.04
N ASN A 39 -17.40 0.10 -4.79
CA ASN A 39 -18.78 -0.03 -4.36
C ASN A 39 -19.01 0.72 -3.06
N VAL A 40 -20.27 1.08 -2.82
CA VAL A 40 -20.75 1.73 -1.61
C VAL A 40 -21.96 0.95 -1.13
N TRP A 41 -21.97 0.53 0.13
CA TRP A 41 -23.12 -0.13 0.74
C TRP A 41 -23.30 0.32 2.18
N PHE A 42 -24.51 0.07 2.69
CA PHE A 42 -24.89 0.42 4.05
C PHE A 42 -24.97 -0.85 4.90
N ASP A 43 -24.28 -0.87 6.04
CA ASP A 43 -24.43 -1.92 7.04
C ASP A 43 -25.48 -1.47 8.07
N PHE A 44 -26.74 -1.88 7.83
CA PHE A 44 -27.87 -1.56 8.70
C PHE A 44 -27.74 -2.15 10.10
N GLY A 45 -26.98 -3.23 10.29
CA GLY A 45 -26.78 -3.87 11.59
C GLY A 45 -25.86 -3.06 12.51
N LYS A 46 -24.98 -2.25 11.92
CA LYS A 46 -23.98 -1.44 12.65
C LYS A 46 -24.21 0.06 12.54
N GLY A 47 -25.10 0.51 11.67
CA GLY A 47 -25.28 1.94 11.39
C GLY A 47 -24.02 2.54 10.80
N GLU A 48 -23.38 1.82 9.87
CA GLU A 48 -22.14 2.21 9.23
C GLU A 48 -22.32 2.27 7.71
N ILE A 49 -21.70 3.27 7.08
CA ILE A 49 -21.51 3.30 5.63
C ILE A 49 -20.18 2.62 5.32
N VAL A 50 -20.21 1.64 4.43
CA VAL A 50 -19.04 0.90 4.01
C VAL A 50 -18.72 1.24 2.55
N LEU A 51 -17.54 1.80 2.33
CA LEU A 51 -16.98 2.07 1.01
C LEU A 51 -15.98 0.95 0.68
N GLY A 52 -16.28 0.16 -0.34
CA GLY A 52 -15.30 -0.77 -0.89
C GLY A 52 -14.36 -0.01 -1.82
N VAL A 53 -13.13 0.15 -1.37
CA VAL A 53 -12.07 0.80 -2.13
C VAL A 53 -11.19 -0.28 -2.73
N LYS A 54 -11.11 -0.31 -4.06
CA LYS A 54 -10.22 -1.22 -4.77
C LYS A 54 -8.87 -0.54 -4.98
N ILE A 55 -7.83 -1.16 -4.42
CA ILE A 55 -6.44 -0.80 -4.69
C ILE A 55 -5.84 -1.80 -5.68
N ILE A 56 -4.97 -1.31 -6.55
CA ILE A 56 -4.20 -2.13 -7.48
C ILE A 56 -2.77 -2.17 -6.95
N VAL A 57 -2.34 -3.34 -6.52
CA VAL A 57 -0.98 -3.58 -6.01
C VAL A 57 -0.20 -4.28 -7.10
N CYS A 58 0.95 -3.72 -7.48
CA CYS A 58 1.82 -4.27 -8.50
C CYS A 58 3.09 -4.81 -7.86
N ASN A 59 3.52 -5.97 -8.35
CA ASN A 59 4.71 -6.67 -7.90
C ASN A 59 5.78 -6.61 -8.99
N PRO A 60 6.78 -5.71 -8.87
CA PRO A 60 7.89 -5.64 -9.82
C PRO A 60 8.93 -6.75 -9.62
N ALA A 61 8.79 -7.60 -8.59
CA ALA A 61 9.72 -8.69 -8.33
C ALA A 61 9.46 -9.88 -9.26
N SER A 62 10.50 -10.68 -9.49
CA SER A 62 10.43 -11.93 -10.25
C SER A 62 9.90 -13.13 -9.45
N LEU A 63 9.33 -12.87 -8.27
CA LEU A 63 8.80 -13.88 -7.36
C LEU A 63 7.39 -13.47 -6.96
N ASP A 64 6.52 -14.45 -6.77
CA ASP A 64 5.17 -14.22 -6.25
C ASP A 64 5.25 -13.74 -4.80
N VAL A 65 4.39 -12.79 -4.45
CA VAL A 65 4.34 -12.22 -3.10
C VAL A 65 2.95 -12.41 -2.51
N GLU A 66 2.89 -12.97 -1.32
CA GLU A 66 1.68 -13.04 -0.50
C GLU A 66 1.58 -11.79 0.38
N VAL A 67 0.44 -11.11 0.34
CA VAL A 67 0.14 -9.94 1.16
C VAL A 67 -0.81 -10.36 2.28
N ASP A 68 -0.26 -10.65 3.46
CA ASP A 68 -1.05 -11.11 4.61
C ASP A 68 -1.95 -10.03 5.20
N LYS A 69 -1.45 -8.79 5.23
CA LYS A 69 -2.10 -7.67 5.91
C LYS A 69 -1.90 -6.38 5.13
N VAL A 70 -3.01 -5.66 4.93
CA VAL A 70 -3.01 -4.32 4.37
C VAL A 70 -3.47 -3.33 5.44
N TYR A 71 -2.56 -2.47 5.87
CA TYR A 71 -2.89 -1.33 6.72
C TYR A 71 -3.32 -0.16 5.84
N TYR A 72 -4.43 0.48 6.20
CA TYR A 72 -4.92 1.63 5.45
C TYR A 72 -5.32 2.75 6.40
N ARG A 73 -5.19 3.99 5.88
CA ARG A 73 -5.74 5.19 6.47
C ARG A 73 -6.42 5.97 5.34
N VAL A 74 -7.70 6.26 5.51
CA VAL A 74 -8.49 7.06 4.57
C VAL A 74 -8.92 8.32 5.30
N CYS A 75 -8.63 9.47 4.72
CA CYS A 75 -9.04 10.77 5.23
C CYS A 75 -9.95 11.45 4.21
N VAL A 76 -11.08 11.95 4.69
CA VAL A 76 -11.95 12.84 3.94
C VAL A 76 -11.97 14.16 4.71
N GLU A 77 -11.31 15.17 4.17
CA GLU A 77 -10.98 16.41 4.88
C GLU A 77 -10.30 16.13 6.23
N ASP A 78 -10.90 16.57 7.35
CA ASP A 78 -10.39 16.43 8.71
C ASP A 78 -10.74 15.09 9.37
N ILE A 79 -11.59 14.27 8.73
CA ILE A 79 -12.07 13.00 9.28
C ILE A 79 -11.24 11.86 8.69
N CYS A 80 -10.44 11.21 9.54
CA CYS A 80 -9.61 10.07 9.16
C CYS A 80 -10.09 8.78 9.84
N THR A 81 -10.25 7.72 9.07
CA THR A 81 -10.44 6.35 9.55
C THR A 81 -9.24 5.50 9.17
N SER A 82 -8.85 4.58 10.04
CA SER A 82 -7.75 3.64 9.77
C SER A 82 -8.08 2.26 10.28
N SER A 83 -7.74 1.25 9.49
CA SER A 83 -7.92 -0.14 9.89
C SER A 83 -6.93 -1.05 9.16
N THR A 84 -7.10 -2.35 9.35
CA THR A 84 -6.31 -3.39 8.69
C THR A 84 -7.24 -4.41 8.07
N VAL A 85 -6.91 -4.84 6.86
CA VAL A 85 -7.54 -6.02 6.22
C VAL A 85 -6.53 -7.15 6.26
N GLY A 86 -6.98 -8.33 6.69
CA GLY A 86 -6.13 -9.52 6.89
C GLY A 86 -6.45 -10.65 5.93
N GLU A 87 -7.00 -10.34 4.75
CA GLU A 87 -7.24 -11.36 3.73
C GLU A 87 -5.96 -11.53 2.91
N PRO A 88 -5.34 -12.73 2.89
CA PRO A 88 -4.13 -12.97 2.11
C PRO A 88 -4.46 -12.83 0.63
N VAL A 89 -3.73 -11.93 -0.05
CA VAL A 89 -3.82 -11.77 -1.50
C VAL A 89 -2.48 -12.07 -2.13
N PHE A 90 -2.49 -12.96 -3.12
CA PHE A 90 -1.32 -13.26 -3.93
C PHE A 90 -1.18 -12.24 -5.05
N VAL A 91 0.00 -11.62 -5.13
CA VAL A 91 0.39 -10.71 -6.21
C VAL A 91 1.46 -11.41 -7.06
N PRO A 92 1.12 -11.88 -8.27
CA PRO A 92 2.05 -12.63 -9.12
C PRO A 92 3.28 -11.83 -9.50
N ALA A 93 4.39 -12.51 -9.78
CA ALA A 93 5.63 -11.91 -10.25
C ALA A 93 5.41 -11.05 -11.51
N ASN A 94 5.95 -9.83 -11.51
CA ASN A 94 5.83 -8.84 -12.60
C ASN A 94 4.39 -8.48 -13.02
N ASP A 95 3.41 -8.71 -12.15
CA ASP A 95 1.99 -8.45 -12.44
C ASP A 95 1.33 -7.63 -11.32
N CYS A 96 0.07 -7.25 -11.53
CA CYS A 96 -0.75 -6.53 -10.57
C CYS A 96 -1.97 -7.33 -10.14
N ALA A 97 -2.30 -7.25 -8.86
CA ALA A 97 -3.53 -7.81 -8.29
C ALA A 97 -4.38 -6.70 -7.69
N SER A 98 -5.70 -6.93 -7.64
CA SER A 98 -6.63 -6.00 -7.01
C SER A 98 -7.01 -6.47 -5.61
N ILE A 99 -6.89 -5.58 -4.62
CA ILE A 99 -7.32 -5.82 -3.25
C ILE A 99 -8.48 -4.87 -2.95
N THR A 100 -9.58 -5.41 -2.42
CA THR A 100 -10.73 -4.59 -2.01
C THR A 100 -10.68 -4.35 -0.51
N ILE A 101 -10.61 -3.09 -0.12
CA ILE A 101 -10.54 -2.64 1.27
C ILE A 101 -11.91 -2.09 1.68
N PRO A 102 -12.57 -2.65 2.70
CA PRO A 102 -13.79 -2.09 3.25
C PRO A 102 -13.44 -0.94 4.21
N VAL A 103 -13.68 0.28 3.78
CA VAL A 103 -13.52 1.49 4.59
C VAL A 103 -14.86 1.78 5.26
N ARG A 104 -14.89 1.91 6.58
CA ARG A 104 -16.12 2.07 7.34
C ARG A 104 -16.18 3.45 7.98
N PHE A 105 -17.34 4.10 7.84
CA PHE A 105 -17.67 5.38 8.44
C PHE A 105 -18.94 5.22 9.27
N GLY A 106 -18.99 5.87 10.44
CA GLY A 106 -20.24 6.00 11.16
C GLY A 106 -21.24 6.84 10.34
N VAL A 107 -22.54 6.56 10.47
CA VAL A 107 -23.58 7.38 9.80
C VAL A 107 -23.47 8.86 10.15
N GLY A 108 -23.12 9.20 11.39
CA GLY A 108 -22.91 10.58 11.81
C GLY A 108 -21.77 11.27 11.05
N GLU A 109 -20.62 10.59 10.93
CA GLU A 109 -19.46 11.09 10.18
C GLU A 109 -19.80 11.26 8.69
N ALA A 110 -20.50 10.30 8.11
CA ALA A 110 -20.91 10.38 6.71
C ALA A 110 -21.91 11.51 6.44
N LEU A 111 -22.84 11.77 7.36
CA LEU A 111 -23.75 12.91 7.29
C LEU A 111 -23.00 14.25 7.40
N GLU A 112 -22.00 14.34 8.28
CA GLU A 112 -21.17 15.53 8.40
C GLU A 112 -20.38 15.80 7.11
N LEU A 113 -19.78 14.76 6.52
CA LEU A 113 -19.10 14.84 5.23
C LEU A 113 -20.05 15.28 4.10
N ALA A 114 -21.26 14.71 4.04
CA ALA A 114 -22.25 15.11 3.05
C ALA A 114 -22.66 16.58 3.23
N ARG A 115 -22.89 17.03 4.47
CA ARG A 115 -23.23 18.42 4.77
C ARG A 115 -22.15 19.38 4.29
N LYS A 116 -20.89 19.09 4.60
CA LYS A 116 -19.76 19.92 4.14
C LYS A 116 -19.65 19.99 2.61
N TYR A 117 -19.89 18.89 1.91
CA TYR A 117 -19.86 18.85 0.44
C TYR A 117 -20.95 19.71 -0.22
N PHE A 118 -22.13 19.82 0.41
CA PHE A 118 -23.25 20.60 -0.15
C PHE A 118 -23.29 22.07 0.32
N GLU A 119 -22.62 22.40 1.42
CA GLU A 119 -22.54 23.77 1.95
C GLU A 119 -21.27 24.54 1.51
N GLY A 120 -20.28 23.86 0.93
CA GLY A 120 -19.07 24.46 0.34
C GLY A 120 -19.24 24.82 -1.13
#